data_AF-A2V874-F1
#
_entry.id   AF-A2V874-F1
#
_cell.length_a   1.000
_cell.length_b   1.000
_cell.length_c   1.000
_cell.angle_alpha   90.00
_cell.angle_beta   90.00
_cell.angle_gamma   90.00
#
_symmetry.space_group_name_H-M   'P 1'
#
loop_
_entity.id
_entity.type
_entity.pdbx_description
1 polymer ?
#
loop_
_entity_poly.entity_id
_entity_poly.type
_entity_poly.pdbx_seq_one_letter_code
_entity_poly.pdbx_strand_id
1 'polypeptide(L)'
;RRVKGFHSCCFDCIDCLHGTYHAKHDDIQCTKCPNRTWSEHRSTVCKPPTFSYLSWDTSEALGLTLAVVLLLVCEISVGVVFLKHRGTPVITASGGALSYVALVSLMGACLSLLLFLGTPGDLVCRIQLPFFSIFQSVALSIMTFISLQILYATEFPKK
;
A
#
# COMPACT_ATOMS: atom_id res chain seq x y z
N ARG A 1 -28.57 -15.80 -19.31
CA ARG A 1 -29.09 -15.96 -20.70
C ARG A 1 -29.47 -14.58 -21.24
N ARG A 2 -29.28 -14.29 -22.53
CA ARG A 2 -29.75 -13.05 -23.17
C ARG A 2 -30.60 -13.40 -24.38
N VAL A 3 -31.90 -13.08 -24.34
CA VAL A 3 -32.83 -13.40 -25.44
C VAL A 3 -32.45 -12.61 -26.69
N LYS A 4 -32.45 -13.29 -27.85
CA LYS A 4 -32.21 -12.70 -29.16
C LYS A 4 -33.53 -12.57 -29.92
N GLY A 5 -33.87 -11.35 -30.32
CA GLY A 5 -35.08 -11.08 -31.10
C GLY A 5 -36.37 -11.26 -30.30
N PHE A 6 -37.46 -11.61 -31.00
CA PHE A 6 -38.82 -11.62 -30.44
C PHE A 6 -39.23 -12.98 -29.82
N HIS A 7 -38.54 -14.08 -30.17
CA HIS A 7 -38.89 -15.42 -29.70
C HIS A 7 -38.11 -15.77 -28.43
N SER A 8 -38.83 -16.15 -27.36
CA SER A 8 -38.24 -16.53 -26.06
C SER A 8 -37.34 -17.77 -26.10
N CYS A 9 -37.48 -18.61 -27.13
CA CYS A 9 -36.70 -19.83 -27.31
C CYS A 9 -35.26 -19.59 -27.82
N CYS A 10 -34.97 -18.41 -28.40
CA CYS A 10 -33.64 -18.08 -28.91
C CYS A 10 -32.91 -17.17 -27.93
N PHE A 11 -31.84 -17.68 -27.32
CA PHE A 11 -31.02 -16.90 -26.41
C PHE A 11 -29.53 -17.22 -26.54
N ASP A 12 -28.70 -16.21 -26.29
CA ASP A 12 -27.28 -16.38 -26.10
C ASP A 12 -27.00 -16.80 -24.65
N CYS A 13 -26.11 -17.77 -24.50
CA CYS A 13 -25.49 -18.10 -23.22
C CYS A 13 -24.39 -17.06 -22.94
N ILE A 14 -24.58 -16.29 -21.88
CA ILE A 14 -23.59 -15.34 -21.38
C ILE A 14 -23.12 -15.88 -20.05
N ASP A 15 -21.82 -16.02 -19.91
CA ASP A 15 -21.20 -16.44 -18.67
C ASP A 15 -21.32 -15.35 -17.61
N CYS A 16 -21.52 -15.76 -16.35
CA CYS A 16 -21.52 -14.82 -15.24
C CYS A 16 -20.10 -14.26 -15.03
N LEU A 17 -20.03 -12.93 -14.90
CA LEU A 17 -18.79 -12.22 -14.59
C LEU A 17 -18.33 -12.53 -13.17
N HIS A 18 -17.06 -12.24 -12.89
CA HIS A 18 -16.50 -12.39 -11.54
C HIS A 18 -17.33 -11.64 -10.49
N GLY A 19 -17.50 -12.27 -9.32
CA GLY A 19 -18.34 -11.75 -8.23
C GLY A 19 -19.85 -11.91 -8.46
N THR A 20 -20.27 -12.54 -9.56
CA THR A 20 -21.65 -12.98 -9.80
C THR A 20 -21.74 -14.48 -10.05
N TYR A 21 -22.86 -15.09 -9.71
CA TYR A 21 -23.07 -16.54 -9.83
C TYR A 21 -24.47 -16.86 -10.35
N HIS A 22 -24.62 -18.03 -10.94
CA HIS A 22 -25.92 -18.54 -11.41
C HIS A 22 -26.57 -19.38 -10.30
N ALA A 23 -27.58 -18.83 -9.63
CA ALA A 23 -28.17 -19.43 -8.42
C ALA A 23 -29.14 -20.57 -8.74
N LYS A 24 -29.98 -20.40 -9.78
CA LYS A 24 -30.91 -21.42 -10.27
C LYS A 24 -30.81 -21.55 -11.78
N HIS A 25 -31.05 -22.75 -12.28
CA HIS A 25 -30.98 -23.06 -13.72
C HIS A 25 -31.93 -22.21 -14.59
N ASP A 26 -33.05 -21.75 -14.01
CA ASP A 26 -34.04 -20.88 -14.67
C ASP A 26 -33.75 -19.38 -14.55
N ASP A 27 -32.72 -18.97 -13.80
CA ASP A 27 -32.40 -17.55 -13.68
C ASP A 27 -31.88 -17.03 -15.02
N ILE A 28 -32.53 -15.97 -15.50
CA ILE A 28 -32.14 -15.29 -16.75
C ILE A 28 -30.88 -14.43 -16.51
N GLN A 29 -30.73 -13.89 -15.29
CA GLN A 29 -29.63 -13.01 -14.88
C GLN A 29 -28.76 -13.64 -13.80
N CYS A 30 -27.49 -13.25 -13.76
CA CYS A 30 -26.56 -13.66 -12.71
C CYS A 30 -26.82 -12.86 -11.43
N THR A 31 -26.77 -13.55 -10.29
CA THR A 31 -26.95 -12.92 -8.98
C THR A 31 -25.60 -12.51 -8.41
N LYS A 32 -25.52 -11.36 -7.74
CA LYS A 32 -24.28 -10.93 -7.06
C LYS A 32 -24.03 -11.78 -5.82
N CYS A 33 -22.77 -12.13 -5.58
CA CYS A 33 -22.40 -12.87 -4.37
C CYS A 33 -22.68 -12.05 -3.09
N PRO A 34 -23.09 -12.71 -1.98
CA PRO A 34 -23.27 -12.04 -0.70
C PRO A 34 -21.95 -11.48 -0.15
N ASN A 35 -22.04 -10.52 0.79
CA ASN A 35 -20.87 -9.87 1.37
C ASN A 35 -19.86 -10.89 1.93
N ARG A 36 -18.57 -10.63 1.69
CA ARG A 36 -17.43 -11.50 2.06
C ARG A 36 -17.31 -12.81 1.27
N THR A 37 -18.02 -12.95 0.15
CA THR A 37 -17.86 -14.09 -0.78
C THR A 37 -17.61 -13.60 -2.20
N TRP A 38 -16.98 -14.46 -3.00
CA TRP A 38 -16.56 -14.19 -4.37
C TRP A 38 -16.82 -15.40 -5.25
N SER A 39 -16.98 -15.18 -6.55
CA SER A 39 -17.15 -16.22 -7.56
C SER A 39 -16.27 -15.96 -8.76
N GLU A 40 -15.75 -17.05 -9.34
CA GLU A 40 -15.00 -17.03 -10.59
C GLU A 40 -15.95 -16.86 -11.79
N HIS A 41 -15.38 -16.58 -12.96
CA HIS A 41 -16.14 -16.57 -14.20
C HIS A 41 -16.86 -17.92 -14.42
N ARG A 42 -18.14 -17.88 -14.82
CA ARG A 42 -19.00 -19.08 -14.98
C ARG A 42 -19.24 -19.88 -13.68
N SER A 43 -19.11 -19.28 -12.49
CA SER A 43 -19.40 -20.01 -11.26
C SER A 43 -20.90 -20.13 -10.97
N THR A 44 -21.31 -21.30 -10.46
CA THR A 44 -22.66 -21.57 -9.95
C THR A 44 -22.76 -21.41 -8.43
N VAL A 45 -21.63 -21.15 -7.77
CA VAL A 45 -21.53 -21.00 -6.31
C VAL A 45 -20.56 -19.88 -5.95
N CYS A 46 -20.88 -19.18 -4.87
CA CYS A 46 -19.97 -18.23 -4.22
C CYS A 46 -19.10 -18.98 -3.21
N LYS A 47 -17.81 -18.68 -3.21
CA LYS A 47 -16.83 -19.21 -2.26
C LYS A 47 -16.26 -18.06 -1.42
N PRO A 48 -15.81 -18.30 -0.18
CA PRO A 48 -15.04 -17.31 0.53
C PRO A 48 -13.77 -16.94 -0.28
N PRO A 49 -13.40 -15.65 -0.35
CA PRO A 49 -12.21 -15.22 -1.06
C PRO A 49 -10.96 -15.82 -0.39
N THR A 50 -10.00 -16.25 -1.21
CA THR A 50 -8.68 -16.63 -0.76
C THR A 50 -7.85 -15.36 -0.57
N PHE A 51 -7.55 -15.01 0.69
CA PHE A 51 -6.67 -13.89 0.99
C PHE A 51 -5.21 -14.35 0.91
N SER A 52 -4.45 -13.74 0.01
CA SER A 52 -2.99 -13.84 0.02
C SER A 52 -2.44 -12.78 0.98
N TYR A 53 -1.72 -13.23 2.01
CA TYR A 53 -1.05 -12.37 2.98
C TYR A 53 0.38 -12.87 3.21
N LEU A 54 1.24 -11.98 3.73
CA LEU A 54 2.62 -12.33 4.05
C LEU A 54 2.63 -13.09 5.39
N SER A 55 2.53 -14.42 5.33
CA SER A 55 2.53 -15.25 6.54
C SER A 55 3.90 -15.20 7.24
N TRP A 56 3.89 -15.24 8.58
CA TRP A 56 5.09 -15.28 9.41
C TRP A 56 6.01 -16.46 9.09
N ASP A 57 5.45 -17.56 8.61
CA ASP A 57 6.18 -18.78 8.26
C ASP A 57 6.94 -18.70 6.92
N THR A 58 6.84 -17.57 6.21
CA THR A 58 7.52 -17.39 4.91
C THR A 58 8.91 -16.77 5.08
N SER A 59 9.86 -17.21 4.25
CA SER A 59 11.19 -16.59 4.12
C SER A 59 11.10 -15.10 3.81
N GLU A 60 10.07 -14.72 3.05
CA GLU A 60 9.82 -13.34 2.64
C GLU A 60 9.50 -12.44 3.85
N ALA A 61 8.68 -12.94 4.78
CA ALA A 61 8.36 -12.22 6.02
C ALA A 61 9.60 -12.04 6.91
N LEU A 62 10.44 -13.08 7.01
CA LEU A 62 11.71 -12.98 7.75
C LEU A 62 12.66 -11.97 7.09
N GLY A 63 12.81 -12.01 5.77
CA GLY A 63 13.62 -11.04 5.03
C GLY A 63 13.13 -9.61 5.25
N LEU A 64 11.81 -9.38 5.19
CA LEU A 64 11.22 -8.07 5.41
C LEU A 64 11.41 -7.56 6.83
N THR A 65 11.17 -8.40 7.85
CA THR A 65 11.40 -8.00 9.26
C THR A 65 12.85 -7.64 9.53
N LEU A 66 13.80 -8.45 9.04
CA LEU A 66 15.22 -8.16 9.19
C LEU A 66 15.60 -6.84 8.51
N ALA A 67 15.12 -6.61 7.29
CA ALA A 67 15.36 -5.37 6.56
C ALA A 67 14.80 -4.16 7.34
N VAL A 68 13.58 -4.24 7.85
CA VAL A 68 12.97 -3.16 8.66
C VAL A 68 13.78 -2.90 9.93
N VAL A 69 14.20 -3.93 10.66
CA VAL A 69 15.00 -3.76 11.88
C VAL A 69 16.34 -3.09 11.56
N LEU A 70 17.02 -3.53 10.50
CA LEU A 70 18.30 -2.92 10.09
C LEU A 70 18.12 -1.46 9.68
N LEU A 71 17.07 -1.15 8.90
CA LEU A 71 16.76 0.23 8.51
C LEU A 71 16.47 1.12 9.72
N LEU A 72 15.67 0.64 10.67
CA LEU A 72 15.36 1.38 11.89
C LEU A 72 16.62 1.64 12.73
N VAL A 73 17.51 0.65 12.86
CA VAL A 73 18.80 0.85 13.57
C VAL A 73 19.64 1.92 12.89
N CYS A 74 19.73 1.89 11.55
CA CYS A 74 20.43 2.91 10.78
C CYS A 74 19.81 4.30 10.99
N GLU A 75 18.50 4.43 10.83
CA GLU A 75 17.75 5.69 10.99
C GLU A 75 17.88 6.25 12.41
N ILE A 76 17.80 5.40 13.44
CA ILE A 76 18.02 5.79 14.83
C ILE A 76 19.45 6.28 15.02
N SER A 77 20.45 5.59 14.46
CA SER A 77 21.85 6.02 14.56
C SER A 77 22.04 7.40 13.93
N VAL A 78 21.46 7.63 12.75
CA VAL A 78 21.49 8.92 12.06
C VAL A 78 20.76 9.97 12.91
N GLY A 79 19.58 9.65 13.44
CA GLY A 79 18.84 10.51 14.35
C GLY A 79 19.67 10.93 15.57
N VAL A 80 20.37 10.00 16.21
CA VAL A 80 21.24 10.27 17.37
C VAL A 80 22.41 11.19 16.97
N VAL A 81 23.05 10.95 15.83
CA VAL A 81 24.11 11.82 15.32
C VAL A 81 23.56 13.22 15.05
N PHE A 82 22.38 13.33 14.43
CA PHE A 82 21.73 14.60 14.17
C PHE A 82 21.39 15.35 15.47
N LEU A 83 20.87 14.65 16.49
CA LEU A 83 20.59 15.22 17.81
C LEU A 83 21.86 15.73 18.50
N LYS A 84 22.93 14.94 18.47
CA LYS A 84 24.22 15.29 19.09
C LYS A 84 24.88 16.49 18.40
N HIS A 85 24.74 16.58 17.08
CA HIS A 85 25.33 17.64 16.27
C HIS A 85 24.34 18.75 15.88
N ARG A 86 23.22 18.90 16.61
CA ARG A 86 22.14 19.86 16.31
C ARG A 86 22.57 21.31 16.08
N GLY A 87 23.71 21.72 16.65
CA GLY A 87 24.29 23.06 16.48
C GLY A 87 25.34 23.17 15.36
N THR A 88 25.63 22.10 14.63
CA THR A 88 26.63 22.14 13.56
C THR A 88 26.06 22.74 12.28
N PRO A 89 26.85 23.58 11.56
CA PRO A 89 26.40 24.21 10.32
C PRO A 89 26.03 23.19 9.23
N VAL A 90 26.52 21.95 9.33
CA VAL A 90 26.19 20.83 8.45
C VAL A 90 24.69 20.53 8.47
N ILE A 91 24.07 20.42 9.65
CA ILE A 91 22.64 20.08 9.77
C ILE A 91 21.76 21.23 9.30
N THR A 92 22.16 22.47 9.60
CA THR A 92 21.45 23.68 9.18
C THR A 92 21.53 23.86 7.65
N ALA A 93 22.67 23.53 7.04
CA ALA A 93 22.85 23.60 5.59
C ALA A 93 22.09 22.49 4.83
N SER A 94 21.94 21.30 5.41
CA SER A 94 21.23 20.17 4.80
C SER A 94 19.70 20.22 4.93
N GLY A 95 19.12 21.37 5.33
CA GLY A 95 17.67 21.56 5.47
C GLY A 95 17.16 21.64 6.92
N GLY A 96 18.05 21.58 7.91
CA GLY A 96 17.73 21.84 9.32
C GLY A 96 16.61 20.96 9.87
N ALA A 97 15.54 21.61 10.37
CA ALA A 97 14.38 20.94 10.93
C ALA A 97 13.65 20.04 9.93
N LEU A 98 13.65 20.38 8.63
CA LEU A 98 12.98 19.59 7.59
C LEU A 98 13.65 18.23 7.41
N SER A 99 14.98 18.17 7.46
CA SER A 99 15.72 16.90 7.39
C SER A 99 15.37 15.96 8.55
N TYR A 100 15.16 16.51 9.75
CA TYR A 100 14.68 15.74 10.90
C TYR A 100 13.25 15.21 10.69
N VAL A 101 12.34 16.02 10.15
CA VAL A 101 10.98 15.58 9.81
C VAL A 101 11.02 14.48 8.76
N ALA A 102 11.90 14.58 7.76
CA ALA A 102 12.09 13.54 6.75
C ALA A 102 12.54 12.20 7.38
N LEU A 103 13.52 12.23 8.29
CA LEU A 103 13.95 11.03 9.03
C LEU A 103 12.80 10.40 9.82
N VAL A 104 12.02 11.20 10.56
CA VAL A 104 10.87 10.68 11.32
C VAL A 104 9.80 10.09 10.40
N SER A 105 9.53 10.71 9.25
CA SER A 105 8.59 10.17 8.27
C SER A 105 9.06 8.84 7.68
N LEU A 106 10.36 8.68 7.41
CA LEU A 106 10.92 7.41 6.94
C LEU A 106 10.83 6.31 8.01
N MET A 107 11.14 6.62 9.26
CA MET A 107 10.94 5.69 10.38
C MET A 107 9.47 5.22 10.47
N GLY A 108 8.53 6.15 10.32
CA GLY A 108 7.10 5.84 10.27
C GLY A 108 6.73 4.93 9.09
N ALA A 109 7.31 5.18 7.91
CA ALA A 109 7.13 4.33 6.73
C ALA A 109 7.68 2.91 6.98
N CYS A 110 8.90 2.79 7.51
CA CYS A 110 9.52 1.51 7.86
C CYS A 110 8.67 0.72 8.86
N LEU A 111 8.15 1.36 9.92
CA LEU A 111 7.27 0.71 10.88
C LEU A 111 5.94 0.28 10.26
N SER A 112 5.39 1.07 9.34
CA SER A 112 4.13 0.72 8.67
C SER A 112 4.24 -0.50 7.76
N LEU A 113 5.44 -0.87 7.29
CA LEU A 113 5.67 -2.13 6.56
C LEU A 113 5.38 -3.36 7.42
N LEU A 114 5.57 -3.28 8.74
CA LEU A 114 5.25 -4.37 9.67
C LEU A 114 3.74 -4.62 9.77
N LEU A 115 2.89 -3.64 9.43
CA LEU A 115 1.43 -3.82 9.41
C LEU A 115 0.97 -4.76 8.30
N PHE A 116 1.80 -4.98 7.28
CA PHE A 116 1.53 -5.91 6.18
C PHE A 116 1.86 -7.37 6.54
N LEU A 117 2.46 -7.62 7.70
CA LEU A 117 2.80 -8.97 8.14
C LEU A 117 1.65 -9.68 8.85
N GLY A 118 1.47 -10.95 8.50
CA GLY A 118 0.42 -11.80 9.04
C GLY A 118 -0.96 -11.48 8.47
N THR A 119 -1.99 -12.01 9.12
CA THR A 119 -3.40 -11.77 8.76
C THR A 119 -3.84 -10.39 9.26
N PRO A 120 -4.11 -9.42 8.38
CA PRO A 120 -4.51 -8.08 8.82
C PRO A 120 -5.93 -8.11 9.40
N GLY A 121 -6.15 -7.41 10.52
CA GLY A 121 -7.50 -7.12 11.01
C GLY A 121 -8.23 -6.13 10.09
N ASP A 122 -9.57 -6.04 10.21
CA ASP A 122 -10.41 -5.15 9.38
C ASP A 122 -10.03 -3.65 9.47
N LEU A 123 -9.41 -3.24 10.58
CA LEU A 123 -8.88 -1.88 10.76
C LEU A 123 -7.51 -1.72 10.08
N VAL A 124 -6.58 -2.63 10.37
CA VAL A 124 -5.22 -2.64 9.80
C VAL A 124 -5.28 -2.67 8.27
N CYS A 125 -6.15 -3.51 7.71
CA CYS A 125 -6.35 -3.63 6.26
C CYS A 125 -6.72 -2.29 5.58
N ARG A 126 -7.54 -1.47 6.26
CA ARG A 126 -7.97 -0.17 5.74
C ARG A 126 -6.90 0.92 5.89
N ILE A 127 -6.09 0.87 6.94
CA ILE A 127 -5.13 1.92 7.25
C ILE A 127 -3.73 1.66 6.69
N GLN A 128 -3.32 0.40 6.48
CA GLN A 128 -1.94 0.04 6.11
C GLN A 128 -1.43 0.78 4.84
N LEU A 129 -2.22 0.78 3.77
CA LEU A 129 -1.87 1.42 2.50
C LEU A 129 -1.80 2.95 2.61
N PRO A 130 -2.85 3.65 3.12
CA PRO A 130 -2.80 5.09 3.22
C PRO A 130 -1.71 5.55 4.19
N PHE A 131 -1.48 4.84 5.30
CA PHE A 131 -0.44 5.23 6.26
C PHE A 131 0.96 5.14 5.64
N PHE A 132 1.29 4.02 4.99
CA PHE A 132 2.56 3.86 4.28
C PHE A 132 2.73 4.92 3.19
N SER A 133 1.69 5.14 2.39
CA SER A 133 1.69 6.13 1.30
C SER A 133 1.89 7.56 1.81
N ILE A 134 1.23 7.96 2.89
CA ILE A 134 1.35 9.30 3.47
C ILE A 134 2.77 9.54 3.97
N PHE A 135 3.33 8.63 4.77
CA PHE A 135 4.69 8.79 5.30
C PHE A 135 5.73 8.85 4.19
N GLN A 136 5.63 7.95 3.21
CA GLN A 136 6.53 7.93 2.06
C GLN A 136 6.42 9.22 1.23
N SER A 137 5.20 9.72 1.00
CA SER A 137 4.97 10.93 0.22
C SER A 137 5.54 12.17 0.92
N VAL A 138 5.38 12.27 2.24
CA VAL A 138 5.97 13.35 3.04
C VAL A 138 7.49 13.30 2.97
N ALA A 139 8.09 12.13 3.14
CA ALA A 139 9.54 11.96 3.06
C ALA A 139 10.09 12.42 1.69
N LEU A 140 9.49 11.92 0.59
CA LEU A 140 9.91 12.27 -0.78
C LEU A 140 9.67 13.76 -1.10
N SER A 141 8.57 14.34 -0.63
CA SER A 141 8.30 15.76 -0.82
C SER A 141 9.34 16.64 -0.11
N ILE A 142 9.77 16.26 1.09
CA ILE A 142 10.79 17.01 1.82
C ILE A 142 12.16 16.84 1.17
N MET A 143 12.51 15.62 0.76
CA MET A 143 13.76 15.37 0.05
C MET A 143 13.87 16.18 -1.23
N THR A 144 12.82 16.16 -2.07
CA THR A 144 12.80 16.96 -3.30
C THR A 144 12.88 18.46 -3.03
N PHE A 145 12.18 18.96 -2.01
CA PHE A 145 12.26 20.35 -1.59
C PHE A 145 13.69 20.74 -1.16
N ILE A 146 14.35 19.93 -0.34
CA ILE A 146 15.74 20.17 0.09
C ILE A 146 16.68 20.14 -1.13
N SER A 147 16.51 19.17 -2.03
CA SER A 147 17.33 19.10 -3.25
C SER A 147 17.16 20.33 -4.14
N LEU A 148 15.93 20.83 -4.31
CA LEU A 148 15.65 22.05 -5.08
C LEU A 148 16.24 23.31 -4.42
N GLN A 149 16.15 23.42 -3.09
CA GLN A 149 16.77 24.51 -2.34
C GLN A 149 18.29 24.55 -2.57
N ILE A 150 18.94 23.38 -2.49
CA ILE A 150 20.39 23.26 -2.72
C ILE A 150 20.71 23.65 -4.17
N LEU A 151 19.99 23.11 -5.15
CA LEU A 151 20.18 23.42 -6.57
C LEU A 151 20.03 24.92 -6.85
N TYR A 152 19.00 25.56 -6.29
CA TYR A 152 18.77 26.99 -6.47
C TYR A 152 19.90 27.82 -5.86
N ALA A 153 20.36 27.46 -4.66
CA ALA A 153 21.47 28.14 -3.99
C ALA A 153 22.80 27.98 -4.75
N THR A 154 23.04 26.83 -5.39
CA THR A 154 24.28 26.58 -6.15
C THR A 154 24.27 27.23 -7.54
N GLU A 155 23.14 27.20 -8.23
CA GLU A 155 23.01 27.71 -9.62
C GLU A 155 22.70 29.22 -9.68
N PHE A 156 22.03 29.76 -8.68
CA PHE A 156 21.66 31.19 -8.60
C PHE A 156 22.24 31.87 -7.36
N PRO A 157 23.58 31.96 -7.21
CA PRO A 157 24.17 32.72 -6.12
C PRO A 157 23.74 34.19 -6.25
N LYS A 158 23.10 34.72 -5.21
CA LYS A 158 22.77 36.16 -5.13
C LYS A 158 24.09 36.95 -5.20
N LYS A 159 24.21 37.78 -6.24
CA LYS A 159 25.29 38.78 -6.39
C LYS A 159 25.16 39.88 -5.35
#